data_AF-A0A097QU59-F1
#
_entry.id   AF-A0A097QU59-F1
#
_cell.length_a   1.000
_cell.length_b   1.000
_cell.length_c   1.000
_cell.angle_alpha   90.00
_cell.angle_beta   90.00
_cell.angle_gamma   90.00
#
_symmetry.space_group_name_H-M   'P 1'
#
loop_
_entity.id
_entity.type
_entity.pdbx_description
1 polymer ?
#
loop_
_entity_poly.entity_id
_entity_poly.type
_entity_poly.pdbx_seq_one_letter_code
_entity_poly.pdbx_strand_id
1 'polypeptide(L)'
;MEDWERTAKVLLANAREFLEMLRYEVRLDEVTLESLLEVQSTFVLGLADASLYAFSLERDELVERAYRLFLEGLDVLKVGHLFINEPELDLWLSPLRDMDPEKGFSLDRRFSLLGELKPTMVWANRVVKLRNALHGRPVKDPLRNIGYGIDENDRRFPALLRVVRRLYTLYPAPIDETARFLALELGIGLDEKPLECSDGTCEEIRELPDVSDFRKTVSGDLELYYLIENPKGINSPWGSVSVGRAREIVVFSKKKGKGFRLREGF
;
A
#
# COMPACT_ATOMS: atom_id res chain seq x y z
N MET A 1 -16.90 0.26 9.16
CA MET A 1 -17.10 0.40 7.69
C MET A 1 -17.79 1.73 7.36
N GLU A 2 -18.96 2.05 7.93
CA GLU A 2 -19.60 3.37 7.75
C GLU A 2 -18.69 4.55 8.17
N ASP A 3 -17.85 4.31 9.18
CA ASP A 3 -16.89 5.30 9.67
C ASP A 3 -15.79 5.65 8.65
N TRP A 4 -15.40 4.73 7.77
CA TRP A 4 -14.37 4.99 6.75
C TRP A 4 -14.88 5.85 5.61
N GLU A 5 -16.13 5.66 5.17
CA GLU A 5 -16.73 6.51 4.15
C GLU A 5 -16.86 7.95 4.67
N ARG A 6 -17.32 8.11 5.91
CA ARG A 6 -17.38 9.41 6.58
C ARG A 6 -15.98 10.02 6.68
N THR A 7 -14.99 9.25 7.14
CA THR A 7 -13.60 9.69 7.28
C THR A 7 -13.04 10.17 5.94
N ALA A 8 -13.22 9.42 4.86
CA ALA A 8 -12.75 9.80 3.53
C ALA A 8 -13.37 11.13 3.06
N LYS A 9 -14.68 11.31 3.27
CA LYS A 9 -15.38 12.56 2.91
C LYS A 9 -14.90 13.75 3.73
N VAL A 10 -14.69 13.57 5.03
CA VAL A 10 -14.18 14.62 5.92
C VAL A 10 -12.76 15.02 5.55
N LEU A 11 -11.86 14.06 5.33
CA LEU A 11 -10.48 14.34 4.91
C LEU A 11 -10.45 15.10 3.57
N LEU A 12 -11.30 14.72 2.61
CA LEU A 12 -11.41 15.41 1.33
C LEU A 12 -11.97 16.84 1.48
N ALA A 13 -12.94 17.04 2.37
CA ALA A 13 -13.49 18.37 2.66
C ALA A 13 -12.44 19.28 3.32
N ASN A 14 -11.74 18.79 4.34
CA ASN A 14 -10.69 19.51 5.04
C ASN A 14 -9.55 19.91 4.08
N ALA A 15 -9.10 18.98 3.23
CA ALA A 15 -8.05 19.27 2.24
C ALA A 15 -8.50 20.34 1.23
N ARG A 16 -9.78 20.38 0.87
CA ARG A 16 -10.33 21.40 -0.02
C ARG A 16 -10.38 22.77 0.66
N GLU A 17 -10.93 22.83 1.87
CA GLU A 17 -10.99 24.08 2.65
C GLU A 17 -9.59 24.65 2.88
N PHE A 18 -8.65 23.79 3.27
CA PHE A 18 -7.24 24.16 3.40
C PHE A 18 -6.65 24.69 2.10
N LEU A 19 -6.90 24.05 0.95
CA LEU A 19 -6.36 24.51 -0.32
C LEU A 19 -6.87 25.92 -0.69
N GLU A 20 -8.13 26.24 -0.41
CA GLU A 20 -8.65 27.60 -0.64
C GLU A 20 -7.98 28.64 0.27
N MET A 21 -7.70 28.29 1.53
CA MET A 21 -6.93 29.14 2.43
C MET A 21 -5.50 29.35 1.94
N LEU A 22 -4.81 28.27 1.54
CA LEU A 22 -3.46 28.34 1.00
C LEU A 22 -3.38 29.21 -0.26
N ARG A 23 -4.39 29.14 -1.14
CA ARG A 23 -4.47 30.03 -2.32
C ARG A 23 -4.53 31.50 -1.93
N TYR A 24 -5.29 31.81 -0.88
CA TYR A 24 -5.38 33.17 -0.36
C TYR A 24 -4.04 33.64 0.22
N GLU A 25 -3.39 32.82 1.04
CA GLU A 25 -2.08 33.12 1.64
C GLU A 25 -0.99 33.32 0.57
N VAL A 26 -0.93 32.43 -0.43
CA VAL A 26 0.01 32.56 -1.57
C VAL A 26 -0.22 33.86 -2.33
N ARG A 27 -1.47 34.27 -2.54
CA ARG A 27 -1.80 35.51 -3.24
C ARG A 27 -1.39 36.76 -2.45
N LEU A 28 -1.44 36.68 -1.12
CA LEU A 28 -1.06 37.79 -0.24
C LEU A 28 0.42 37.78 0.17
N ASP A 29 1.17 36.74 -0.21
CA ASP A 29 2.56 36.51 0.24
C ASP A 29 2.66 36.37 1.78
N GLU A 30 1.64 35.74 2.39
CA GLU A 30 1.49 35.56 3.84
C GLU A 30 1.68 34.10 4.28
N VAL A 31 2.28 33.26 3.45
CA VAL A 31 2.47 31.83 3.75
C VAL A 31 3.41 31.65 4.93
N THR A 32 2.96 30.94 5.95
CA THR A 32 3.73 30.68 7.17
C THR A 32 4.33 29.28 7.17
N LEU A 33 5.27 29.03 8.09
CA LEU A 33 5.78 27.68 8.35
C LEU A 33 4.68 26.72 8.79
N GLU A 34 3.71 27.19 9.58
CA GLU A 34 2.55 26.40 10.00
C GLU A 34 1.73 25.98 8.78
N SER A 35 1.47 26.92 7.86
CA SER A 35 0.81 26.62 6.58
C SER A 35 1.53 25.51 5.81
N LEU A 36 2.88 25.54 5.75
CA LEU A 36 3.67 24.51 5.06
C LEU A 36 3.59 23.13 5.73
N LEU A 37 3.55 23.08 7.06
CA LEU A 37 3.35 21.83 7.80
C LEU A 37 1.94 21.29 7.59
N GLU A 38 0.94 22.16 7.49
CA GLU A 38 -0.44 21.77 7.14
C GLU A 38 -0.56 21.27 5.70
N VAL A 39 0.22 21.78 4.74
CA VAL A 39 0.30 21.19 3.39
C VAL A 39 0.69 19.71 3.50
N GLN A 40 1.72 19.38 4.27
CA GLN A 40 2.17 17.99 4.38
C GLN A 40 1.15 17.11 5.11
N SER A 41 0.61 17.59 6.23
CA SER A 41 -0.22 16.79 7.14
C SER A 41 -1.71 16.76 6.77
N THR A 42 -2.32 17.92 6.49
CA THR A 42 -3.74 18.04 6.17
C THR A 42 -4.00 17.78 4.69
N PHE A 43 -3.16 18.34 3.81
CA PHE A 43 -3.39 18.22 2.38
C PHE A 43 -2.82 16.92 1.80
N VAL A 44 -1.50 16.70 1.82
CA VAL A 44 -0.89 15.53 1.17
C VAL A 44 -1.29 14.23 1.88
N LEU A 45 -1.07 14.13 3.19
CA LEU A 45 -1.45 12.95 3.96
C LEU A 45 -2.97 12.77 4.03
N GLY A 46 -3.74 13.84 4.22
CA GLY A 46 -5.20 13.76 4.25
C GLY A 46 -5.80 13.23 2.94
N LEU A 47 -5.30 13.68 1.79
CA LEU A 47 -5.71 13.15 0.49
C LEU A 47 -5.26 11.71 0.24
N ALA A 48 -4.08 11.33 0.73
CA ALA A 48 -3.59 9.97 0.67
C ALA A 48 -4.47 8.99 1.47
N ASP A 49 -4.82 9.37 2.70
CA ASP A 49 -5.70 8.56 3.55
C ASP A 49 -7.14 8.56 3.00
N ALA A 50 -7.65 9.69 2.49
CA ALA A 50 -8.95 9.74 1.81
C ALA A 50 -9.00 8.79 0.61
N SER A 51 -7.94 8.79 -0.22
CA SER A 51 -7.81 7.90 -1.37
C SER A 51 -7.76 6.44 -0.95
N LEU A 52 -7.01 6.11 0.11
CA LEU A 52 -6.92 4.76 0.66
C LEU A 52 -8.29 4.24 1.10
N TYR A 53 -9.00 4.99 1.93
CA TYR A 53 -10.34 4.61 2.40
C TYR A 53 -11.35 4.53 1.26
N ALA A 54 -11.37 5.52 0.35
CA ALA A 54 -12.26 5.52 -0.80
C ALA A 54 -12.04 4.31 -1.70
N PHE A 55 -10.77 4.01 -2.04
CA PHE A 55 -10.43 2.88 -2.87
C PHE A 55 -10.80 1.54 -2.21
N SER A 56 -10.64 1.43 -0.88
CA SER A 56 -11.02 0.23 -0.12
C SER A 56 -12.52 -0.03 -0.06
N LEU A 57 -13.33 0.99 -0.36
CA LEU A 57 -14.79 0.96 -0.36
C LEU A 57 -15.39 1.04 -1.77
N GLU A 58 -14.56 0.91 -2.82
CA GLU A 58 -14.99 0.99 -4.22
C GLU A 58 -15.68 2.33 -4.58
N ARG A 59 -15.32 3.41 -3.87
CA ARG A 59 -15.78 4.79 -4.12
C ARG A 59 -14.83 5.50 -5.08
N ASP A 60 -14.77 5.03 -6.31
CA ASP A 60 -13.80 5.47 -7.32
C ASP A 60 -13.89 6.95 -7.65
N GLU A 61 -15.10 7.51 -7.59
CA GLU A 61 -15.34 8.94 -7.75
C GLU A 61 -14.62 9.79 -6.69
N LEU A 62 -14.47 9.27 -5.47
CA LEU A 62 -13.76 9.97 -4.40
C LEU A 62 -12.25 9.89 -4.59
N VAL A 63 -11.72 8.78 -5.12
CA VAL A 63 -10.31 8.63 -5.49
C VAL A 63 -9.94 9.64 -6.60
N GLU A 64 -10.78 9.74 -7.63
CA GLU A 64 -10.62 10.73 -8.70
C GLU A 64 -10.67 12.17 -8.19
N ARG A 65 -11.60 12.47 -7.28
CA ARG A 65 -11.69 13.80 -6.66
C ARG A 65 -10.45 14.13 -5.82
N ALA A 66 -9.95 13.17 -5.05
CA ALA A 66 -8.73 13.34 -4.27
C ALA A 66 -7.51 13.59 -5.18
N TYR A 67 -7.39 12.83 -6.27
CA TYR A 67 -6.35 13.04 -7.28
C TYR A 67 -6.41 14.42 -7.93
N ARG A 68 -7.58 14.86 -8.40
CA ARG A 68 -7.73 16.21 -9.00
C ARG A 68 -7.38 17.31 -8.00
N LEU A 69 -7.87 17.19 -6.77
CA LEU A 69 -7.57 18.16 -5.72
C LEU A 69 -6.07 18.19 -5.41
N PHE A 70 -5.41 17.03 -5.38
CA PHE A 70 -3.96 16.93 -5.25
C PHE A 70 -3.22 17.69 -6.37
N LEU A 71 -3.63 17.53 -7.64
CA LEU A 71 -3.05 18.28 -8.76
C LEU A 71 -3.23 19.79 -8.59
N GLU A 72 -4.42 20.25 -8.21
CA GLU A 72 -4.68 21.66 -7.94
C GLU A 72 -3.75 22.21 -6.84
N GLY A 73 -3.48 21.42 -5.80
CA GLY A 73 -2.53 21.82 -4.76
C GLY A 73 -1.09 21.88 -5.23
N LEU A 74 -0.64 20.95 -6.08
CA LEU A 74 0.71 21.02 -6.67
C LEU A 74 0.89 22.32 -7.48
N ASP A 75 -0.14 22.73 -8.22
CA ASP A 75 -0.11 23.99 -8.97
C ASP A 75 0.00 25.20 -8.04
N VAL A 76 -0.74 25.21 -6.92
CA VAL A 76 -0.66 26.28 -5.92
C VAL A 76 0.74 26.34 -5.28
N LEU A 77 1.30 25.19 -4.88
CA LEU A 77 2.66 25.11 -4.32
C LEU A 77 3.71 25.61 -5.32
N LYS A 78 3.53 25.31 -6.61
CA LYS A 78 4.42 25.77 -7.67
C LYS A 78 4.36 27.28 -7.86
N VAL A 79 3.15 27.85 -7.90
CA VAL A 79 2.94 29.30 -8.02
C VAL A 79 3.53 30.06 -6.84
N GLY A 80 3.34 29.56 -5.61
CA GLY A 80 3.90 30.17 -4.41
C GLY A 80 5.37 29.85 -4.14
N HIS A 81 6.05 29.12 -5.04
CA HIS A 81 7.43 28.64 -4.81
C HIS A 81 7.64 27.86 -3.50
N LEU A 82 6.60 27.14 -3.04
CA LEU A 82 6.51 26.52 -1.71
C LEU A 82 7.11 25.11 -1.61
N PHE A 83 7.88 24.68 -2.61
CA PHE A 83 8.59 23.40 -2.57
C PHE A 83 9.85 23.48 -1.70
N ILE A 84 9.62 23.67 -0.40
CA ILE A 84 10.63 23.94 0.62
C ILE A 84 10.95 22.66 1.39
N ASN A 85 12.10 22.66 2.06
CA ASN A 85 12.56 21.54 2.86
C ASN A 85 13.18 22.06 4.17
N GLU A 86 12.59 21.70 5.31
CA GLU A 86 13.12 22.01 6.65
C GLU A 86 13.22 20.72 7.46
N PRO A 87 14.37 20.01 7.37
CA PRO A 87 14.57 18.71 8.03
C PRO A 87 14.36 18.72 9.54
N GLU A 88 14.72 19.82 10.20
CA GLU A 88 14.59 19.99 11.65
C GLU A 88 13.13 20.00 12.13
N LEU A 89 12.21 20.26 11.20
CA LEU A 89 10.77 20.37 11.44
C LEU A 89 9.98 19.27 10.72
N ASP A 90 10.68 18.27 10.18
CA ASP A 90 10.10 17.21 9.36
C ASP A 90 9.26 17.73 8.17
N LEU A 91 9.56 18.92 7.65
CA LEU A 91 8.90 19.49 6.48
C LEU A 91 9.65 19.08 5.21
N TRP A 92 9.01 18.28 4.37
CA TRP A 92 9.62 17.71 3.16
C TRP A 92 8.73 17.87 1.93
N LEU A 93 8.54 19.11 1.46
CA LEU A 93 7.74 19.41 0.26
C LEU A 93 8.58 19.45 -1.02
N SER A 94 9.88 19.69 -0.92
CA SER A 94 10.79 19.74 -2.08
C SER A 94 10.69 18.57 -3.06
N PRO A 95 10.49 17.28 -2.64
CA PRO A 95 10.41 16.18 -3.60
C PRO A 95 9.21 16.26 -4.54
N LEU A 96 8.15 16.98 -4.16
CA LEU A 96 6.95 17.13 -4.99
C LEU A 96 7.18 18.02 -6.22
N ARG A 97 8.24 18.83 -6.22
CA ARG A 97 8.57 19.77 -7.31
C ARG A 97 8.72 19.07 -8.67
N ASP A 98 9.40 17.94 -8.68
CA ASP A 98 9.78 17.20 -9.88
C ASP A 98 8.97 15.90 -10.07
N MET A 99 7.91 15.73 -9.28
CA MET A 99 7.06 14.55 -9.36
C MET A 99 6.25 14.54 -10.66
N ASP A 100 6.31 13.43 -11.41
CA ASP A 100 5.41 13.15 -12.53
C ASP A 100 4.07 12.64 -11.97
N PRO A 101 2.96 13.41 -12.02
CA PRO A 101 1.69 13.01 -11.42
C PRO A 101 1.04 11.80 -12.10
N GLU A 102 1.43 11.46 -13.34
CA GLU A 102 0.92 10.29 -14.03
C GLU A 102 1.68 9.01 -13.63
N LYS A 103 2.91 9.14 -13.13
CA LYS A 103 3.73 8.00 -12.71
C LYS A 103 3.86 7.87 -11.21
N GLY A 104 3.80 8.96 -10.46
CA GLY A 104 4.22 9.02 -9.06
C GLY A 104 5.71 8.70 -8.91
N PHE A 105 6.15 8.49 -7.68
CA PHE A 105 7.50 8.01 -7.36
C PHE A 105 7.59 6.49 -7.50
N SER A 106 8.76 5.99 -7.84
CA SER A 106 9.07 4.57 -7.71
C SER A 106 9.57 4.29 -6.29
N LEU A 107 8.87 3.46 -5.52
CA LEU A 107 9.34 3.01 -4.20
C LEU A 107 10.24 1.76 -4.33
N ASP A 108 10.96 1.61 -5.45
CA ASP A 108 11.79 0.43 -5.78
C ASP A 108 12.73 0.06 -4.63
N ARG A 109 12.91 -1.24 -4.42
CA ARG A 109 13.80 -1.82 -3.42
C ARG A 109 15.25 -1.39 -3.59
N ARG A 110 15.67 -1.03 -4.80
CA ARG A 110 17.00 -0.46 -5.08
C ARG A 110 17.12 0.98 -4.59
N PHE A 111 16.05 1.77 -4.64
CA PHE A 111 16.04 3.12 -4.08
C PHE A 111 15.96 3.11 -2.56
N SER A 112 15.38 2.08 -1.92
CA SER A 112 15.47 1.93 -0.46
C SER A 112 16.90 1.61 0.06
N LEU A 113 17.80 1.14 -0.82
CA LEU A 113 19.22 1.00 -0.48
C LEU A 113 19.95 2.35 -0.52
N LEU A 114 19.36 3.37 -1.13
CA LEU A 114 19.86 4.74 -1.18
C LEU A 114 19.27 5.62 -0.05
N GLY A 115 18.49 5.03 0.87
CA GLY A 115 17.92 5.67 2.05
C GLY A 115 16.46 5.28 2.30
N GLU A 116 15.94 5.58 3.50
CA GLU A 116 14.52 5.45 3.80
C GLU A 116 13.69 6.40 2.92
N LEU A 117 12.57 5.88 2.41
CA LEU A 117 11.64 6.66 1.59
C LEU A 117 10.99 7.74 2.44
N LYS A 118 11.00 8.97 1.94
CA LYS A 118 10.47 10.12 2.68
C LYS A 118 8.94 10.08 2.76
N PRO A 119 8.33 10.46 3.90
CA PRO A 119 6.89 10.34 4.11
C PRO A 119 6.03 11.00 3.01
N THR A 120 6.39 12.21 2.57
CA THR A 120 5.65 12.95 1.53
C THR A 120 5.59 12.20 0.20
N MET A 121 6.68 11.52 -0.20
CA MET A 121 6.71 10.73 -1.43
C MET A 121 5.77 9.52 -1.35
N VAL A 122 5.71 8.89 -0.18
CA VAL A 122 4.86 7.73 0.10
C VAL A 122 3.38 8.13 0.02
N TRP A 123 3.02 9.24 0.67
CA TRP A 123 1.64 9.71 0.69
C TRP A 123 1.17 10.18 -0.69
N ALA A 124 1.99 10.97 -1.40
CA ALA A 124 1.69 11.35 -2.78
C ALA A 124 1.49 10.12 -3.68
N ASN A 125 2.32 9.08 -3.50
CA ASN A 125 2.16 7.83 -4.24
C ASN A 125 0.85 7.12 -3.97
N ARG A 126 0.33 7.13 -2.74
CA ARG A 126 -0.97 6.51 -2.46
C ARG A 126 -2.09 7.19 -3.25
N VAL A 127 -2.06 8.51 -3.42
CA VAL A 127 -3.04 9.21 -4.27
C VAL A 127 -2.89 8.78 -5.73
N VAL A 128 -1.68 8.93 -6.27
CA VAL A 128 -1.39 8.72 -7.70
C VAL A 128 -1.56 7.25 -8.11
N LYS A 129 -1.00 6.31 -7.35
CA LYS A 129 -0.98 4.88 -7.69
C LYS A 129 -2.37 4.25 -7.58
N LEU A 130 -3.17 4.65 -6.60
CA LEU A 130 -4.56 4.18 -6.48
C LEU A 130 -5.41 4.69 -7.64
N ARG A 131 -5.28 5.97 -8.00
CA ARG A 131 -5.92 6.50 -9.20
C ARG A 131 -5.48 5.74 -10.45
N ASN A 132 -4.18 5.53 -10.64
CA ASN A 132 -3.65 4.80 -11.79
C ASN A 132 -4.18 3.36 -11.89
N ALA A 133 -4.32 2.68 -10.76
CA ALA A 133 -4.90 1.34 -10.72
C ALA A 133 -6.35 1.29 -11.21
N LEU A 134 -7.15 2.35 -10.99
CA LEU A 134 -8.51 2.45 -11.56
C LEU A 134 -8.51 2.51 -13.09
N HIS A 135 -7.44 3.06 -13.69
CA HIS A 135 -7.33 3.29 -15.13
C HIS A 135 -6.46 2.25 -15.85
N GLY A 136 -6.45 1.01 -15.37
CA GLY A 136 -5.76 -0.07 -16.09
C GLY A 136 -4.24 -0.11 -15.92
N ARG A 137 -3.65 0.72 -15.04
CA ARG A 137 -2.19 0.76 -14.84
C ARG A 137 -1.78 -0.07 -13.62
N PRO A 138 -1.07 -1.19 -13.79
CA PRO A 138 -0.72 -2.07 -12.69
C PRO A 138 0.25 -1.41 -11.70
N VAL A 139 0.01 -1.61 -10.41
CA VAL A 139 0.92 -1.20 -9.33
C VAL A 139 1.83 -2.38 -9.00
N LYS A 140 3.13 -2.23 -9.25
CA LYS A 140 4.13 -3.25 -8.91
C LYS A 140 4.27 -3.37 -7.39
N ASP A 141 4.01 -4.53 -6.78
CA ASP A 141 4.08 -4.74 -5.32
C ASP A 141 3.22 -3.72 -4.53
N PRO A 142 1.89 -3.93 -4.45
CA PRO A 142 0.99 -2.99 -3.80
C PRO A 142 1.18 -2.93 -2.28
N LEU A 143 1.60 -4.02 -1.63
CA LEU A 143 1.89 -4.03 -0.19
C LEU A 143 2.97 -3.00 0.14
N ARG A 144 4.06 -2.98 -0.64
CA ARG A 144 5.13 -2.02 -0.44
C ARG A 144 4.73 -0.62 -0.89
N ASN A 145 4.15 -0.50 -2.09
CA ASN A 145 3.91 0.83 -2.67
C ASN A 145 2.86 1.64 -1.90
N ILE A 146 1.86 0.95 -1.35
CA ILE A 146 0.75 1.61 -0.67
C ILE A 146 0.93 1.50 0.85
N GLY A 147 1.47 0.39 1.34
CA GLY A 147 1.61 0.10 2.76
C GLY A 147 2.86 0.64 3.45
N TYR A 148 3.81 1.26 2.74
CA TYR A 148 5.02 1.80 3.38
C TYR A 148 4.65 2.73 4.56
N GLY A 149 5.14 2.44 5.77
CA GLY A 149 4.83 3.21 6.98
C GLY A 149 3.45 2.93 7.60
N ILE A 150 2.75 1.86 7.19
CA ILE A 150 1.56 1.32 7.86
C ILE A 150 1.91 -0.09 8.33
N ASP A 151 2.00 -0.29 9.65
CA ASP A 151 2.16 -1.61 10.25
C ASP A 151 0.82 -2.18 10.75
N GLU A 152 0.83 -3.41 11.26
CA GLU A 152 -0.37 -4.13 11.71
C GLU A 152 -1.12 -3.47 12.87
N ASN A 153 -0.47 -2.59 13.64
CA ASN A 153 -1.08 -1.85 14.75
C ASN A 153 -1.67 -0.50 14.29
N ASP A 154 -1.40 -0.06 13.06
CA ASP A 154 -1.98 1.16 12.51
C ASP A 154 -3.47 0.96 12.22
N ARG A 155 -4.30 1.91 12.63
CA ARG A 155 -5.74 1.93 12.39
C ARG A 155 -6.13 1.81 10.90
N ARG A 156 -5.22 2.19 9.98
CA ARG A 156 -5.39 2.12 8.52
C ARG A 156 -5.05 0.75 7.96
N PHE A 157 -4.38 -0.12 8.71
CA PHE A 157 -3.93 -1.42 8.22
C PHE A 157 -5.06 -2.29 7.64
N PRO A 158 -6.26 -2.37 8.26
CA PRO A 158 -7.37 -3.10 7.64
C PRO A 158 -7.84 -2.48 6.30
N ALA A 159 -7.78 -1.15 6.16
CA ALA A 159 -8.10 -0.48 4.90
C ALA A 159 -7.04 -0.76 3.83
N LEU A 160 -5.75 -0.77 4.22
CA LEU A 160 -4.64 -1.18 3.34
C LEU A 160 -4.85 -2.60 2.79
N LEU A 161 -5.18 -3.57 3.65
CA LEU A 161 -5.40 -4.93 3.20
C LEU A 161 -6.56 -5.02 2.19
N ARG A 162 -7.67 -4.31 2.42
CA ARG A 162 -8.77 -4.23 1.43
C ARG A 162 -8.36 -3.57 0.12
N VAL A 163 -7.54 -2.53 0.17
CA VAL A 163 -6.99 -1.90 -1.03
C VAL A 163 -6.12 -2.89 -1.80
N VAL A 164 -5.23 -3.61 -1.12
CA VAL A 164 -4.37 -4.62 -1.74
C VAL A 164 -5.20 -5.77 -2.32
N ARG A 165 -6.23 -6.24 -1.61
CA ARG A 165 -7.18 -7.23 -2.13
C ARG A 165 -7.78 -6.76 -3.44
N ARG A 166 -8.35 -5.56 -3.44
CA ARG A 166 -8.96 -4.99 -4.63
C ARG A 166 -7.97 -4.88 -5.78
N LEU A 167 -6.73 -4.49 -5.50
CA LEU A 167 -5.67 -4.44 -6.52
C LEU A 167 -5.34 -5.83 -7.07
N TYR A 168 -5.25 -6.86 -6.24
CA TYR A 168 -5.03 -8.23 -6.68
C TYR A 168 -6.22 -8.82 -7.42
N THR A 169 -7.45 -8.39 -7.13
CA THR A 169 -8.62 -8.74 -7.94
C THR A 169 -8.55 -8.11 -9.33
N LEU A 170 -8.08 -6.86 -9.44
CA LEU A 170 -7.93 -6.16 -10.73
C LEU A 170 -6.70 -6.65 -11.52
N TYR A 171 -5.63 -6.96 -10.80
CA TYR A 171 -4.32 -7.34 -11.34
C TYR A 171 -3.78 -8.51 -10.52
N PRO A 172 -4.13 -9.76 -10.88
CA PRO A 172 -3.70 -10.95 -10.15
C PRO A 172 -2.20 -10.98 -9.90
N ALA A 173 -1.82 -11.15 -8.64
CA ALA A 173 -0.41 -11.25 -8.25
C ALA A 173 0.10 -12.70 -8.34
N PRO A 174 1.41 -12.90 -8.40
CA PRO A 174 2.01 -14.23 -8.32
C PRO A 174 1.63 -14.95 -7.02
N ILE A 175 1.64 -16.29 -7.02
CA ILE A 175 1.23 -17.10 -5.87
C ILE A 175 1.99 -16.75 -4.57
N ASP A 176 3.25 -16.35 -4.62
CA ASP A 176 4.03 -15.96 -3.43
C ASP A 176 3.53 -14.66 -2.81
N GLU A 177 3.26 -13.64 -3.63
CA GLU A 177 2.70 -12.37 -3.17
C GLU A 177 1.28 -12.53 -2.65
N THR A 178 0.46 -13.33 -3.35
CA THR A 178 -0.92 -13.64 -2.94
C THR A 178 -0.94 -14.42 -1.63
N ALA A 179 -0.07 -15.42 -1.45
CA ALA A 179 0.00 -16.20 -0.22
C ALA A 179 0.36 -15.35 1.00
N ARG A 180 1.38 -14.49 0.88
CA ARG A 180 1.78 -13.55 1.95
C ARG A 180 0.66 -12.59 2.31
N PHE A 181 -0.08 -12.13 1.31
CA PHE A 181 -1.20 -11.24 1.53
C PHE A 181 -2.38 -11.94 2.23
N LEU A 182 -2.78 -13.13 1.78
CA LEU A 182 -3.83 -13.93 2.42
C LEU A 182 -3.46 -14.31 3.86
N ALA A 183 -2.17 -14.53 4.12
CA ALA A 183 -1.65 -14.72 5.46
C ALA A 183 -1.93 -13.50 6.37
N LEU A 184 -1.64 -12.28 5.90
CA LEU A 184 -1.92 -11.05 6.65
C LEU A 184 -3.42 -10.90 6.94
N GLU A 185 -4.27 -11.13 5.95
CA GLU A 185 -5.72 -11.06 6.12
C GLU A 185 -6.24 -12.07 7.16
N LEU A 186 -5.81 -13.33 7.07
CA LEU A 186 -6.19 -14.34 8.04
C LEU A 186 -5.73 -13.97 9.45
N GLY A 187 -4.49 -13.47 9.57
CA GLY A 187 -3.87 -13.08 10.83
C GLY A 187 -4.64 -11.98 11.57
N ILE A 188 -5.20 -11.01 10.84
CA ILE A 188 -6.01 -9.94 11.44
C ILE A 188 -7.51 -10.28 11.55
N GLY A 189 -7.89 -11.50 11.22
CA GLY A 189 -9.28 -11.93 11.37
C GLY A 189 -10.15 -11.70 10.14
N LEU A 190 -9.64 -11.19 9.02
CA LEU A 190 -10.40 -11.12 7.77
C LEU A 190 -10.63 -12.52 7.21
N ASP A 191 -11.83 -12.74 6.68
CA ASP A 191 -12.34 -14.06 6.29
C ASP A 191 -12.75 -14.06 4.82
N GLU A 192 -11.88 -13.49 3.99
CA GLU A 192 -12.13 -13.25 2.57
C GLU A 192 -11.98 -14.54 1.72
N LYS A 193 -12.57 -14.52 0.52
CA LYS A 193 -12.52 -15.64 -0.44
C LYS A 193 -11.13 -15.80 -1.08
N PRO A 194 -10.81 -16.96 -1.68
CA PRO A 194 -9.60 -17.12 -2.49
C PRO A 194 -9.45 -16.05 -3.58
N LEU A 195 -8.20 -15.70 -3.93
CA LEU A 195 -7.88 -14.75 -5.00
C LEU A 195 -7.32 -15.47 -6.22
N GLU A 196 -7.62 -14.96 -7.40
CA GLU A 196 -6.93 -15.39 -8.61
C GLU A 196 -5.43 -15.05 -8.53
N CYS A 197 -4.59 -15.90 -9.12
CA CYS A 197 -3.15 -15.68 -9.20
C CYS A 197 -2.74 -15.57 -10.67
N SER A 198 -1.79 -14.70 -11.00
CA SER A 198 -1.36 -14.54 -12.40
C SER A 198 -0.55 -15.72 -12.94
N ASP A 199 0.07 -16.49 -12.05
CA ASP A 199 0.91 -17.64 -12.38
C ASP A 199 0.39 -18.94 -11.75
N GLY A 200 -0.88 -19.00 -11.34
CA GLY A 200 -1.39 -20.19 -10.66
C GLY A 200 -2.83 -20.12 -10.19
N THR A 201 -3.17 -21.03 -9.28
CA THR A 201 -4.49 -21.17 -8.67
C THR A 201 -4.43 -20.99 -7.17
N CYS A 202 -5.49 -20.45 -6.57
CA CYS A 202 -5.69 -20.39 -5.13
C CYS A 202 -7.04 -21.04 -4.77
N GLU A 203 -7.02 -22.00 -3.86
CA GLU A 203 -8.22 -22.66 -3.34
C GLU A 203 -8.32 -22.49 -1.82
N GLU A 204 -9.55 -22.39 -1.30
CA GLU A 204 -9.79 -22.43 0.15
C GLU A 204 -9.66 -23.88 0.64
N ILE A 205 -8.98 -24.06 1.77
CA ILE A 205 -8.86 -25.35 2.44
C ILE A 205 -9.43 -25.27 3.85
N ARG A 206 -10.09 -26.34 4.29
CA ARG A 206 -10.64 -26.48 5.66
C ARG A 206 -9.82 -27.37 6.56
N GLU A 207 -8.88 -28.10 5.97
CA GLU A 207 -7.98 -29.00 6.67
C GLU A 207 -6.57 -28.78 6.13
N LEU A 208 -5.58 -28.86 7.02
CA LEU A 208 -4.17 -28.75 6.64
C LEU A 208 -3.80 -29.99 5.82
N PRO A 209 -3.40 -29.84 4.53
CA PRO A 209 -2.92 -30.97 3.74
C PRO A 209 -1.63 -31.57 4.32
N ASP A 210 -1.22 -32.72 3.80
CA ASP A 210 0.11 -33.26 4.11
C ASP A 210 1.19 -32.27 3.64
N VAL A 211 1.94 -31.76 4.62
CA VAL A 211 3.00 -30.76 4.45
C VAL A 211 4.37 -31.30 4.86
N SER A 212 4.53 -32.63 4.91
CA SER A 212 5.79 -33.30 5.29
C SER A 212 6.99 -32.86 4.45
N ASP A 213 6.80 -32.65 3.14
CA ASP A 213 7.84 -32.19 2.21
C ASP A 213 7.97 -30.66 2.11
N PHE A 214 7.17 -29.90 2.88
CA PHE A 214 7.14 -28.44 2.80
C PHE A 214 8.10 -27.81 3.81
N ARG A 215 8.63 -26.64 3.44
CA ARG A 215 9.36 -25.78 4.36
C ARG A 215 8.41 -24.82 5.06
N LYS A 216 8.34 -24.91 6.39
CA LYS A 216 7.59 -23.95 7.21
C LYS A 216 8.38 -22.67 7.45
N THR A 217 7.77 -21.50 7.24
CA THR A 217 8.43 -20.19 7.42
C THR A 217 7.87 -19.35 8.55
N VAL A 218 6.60 -19.55 8.94
CA VAL A 218 5.95 -18.84 10.06
C VAL A 218 5.37 -19.86 11.03
N SER A 219 5.55 -19.61 12.34
CA SER A 219 5.08 -20.49 13.41
C SER A 219 4.16 -19.75 14.37
N GLY A 220 3.01 -20.34 14.71
CA GLY A 220 2.05 -19.78 15.64
C GLY A 220 0.64 -20.28 15.33
N ASP A 221 -0.35 -19.39 15.44
CA ASP A 221 -1.70 -19.61 14.92
C ASP A 221 -1.71 -19.72 13.39
N LEU A 222 -1.04 -18.77 12.74
CA LEU A 222 -0.89 -18.72 11.30
C LEU A 222 0.41 -19.42 10.87
N GLU A 223 0.31 -20.34 9.92
CA GLU A 223 1.42 -21.11 9.41
C GLU A 223 1.49 -20.97 7.88
N LEU A 224 2.70 -20.75 7.37
CA LEU A 224 2.97 -20.77 5.94
C LEU A 224 3.96 -21.89 5.62
N TYR A 225 3.60 -22.69 4.63
CA TYR A 225 4.36 -23.84 4.15
C TYR A 225 4.68 -23.62 2.67
N TYR A 226 5.95 -23.78 2.30
CA TYR A 226 6.43 -23.60 0.94
C TYR A 226 7.02 -24.90 0.41
N LEU A 227 6.47 -25.40 -0.70
CA LEU A 227 7.09 -26.46 -1.49
C LEU A 227 7.96 -25.79 -2.57
N ILE A 228 9.27 -25.89 -2.40
CA ILE A 228 10.26 -25.23 -3.26
C ILE A 228 10.79 -26.22 -4.28
N GLU A 229 10.69 -25.91 -5.57
CA GLU A 229 11.36 -26.68 -6.62
C GLU A 229 12.84 -26.30 -6.73
N ASN A 230 13.69 -27.30 -6.98
CA ASN A 230 15.14 -27.15 -7.13
C ASN A 230 15.78 -26.25 -6.05
N PRO A 231 15.59 -26.57 -4.75
CA PRO A 231 16.05 -25.70 -3.67
C PRO A 231 17.56 -25.53 -3.73
N LYS A 232 18.03 -24.28 -3.94
CA LYS A 232 19.43 -23.93 -3.76
C LYS A 232 19.64 -23.52 -2.32
N GLY A 233 20.29 -24.38 -1.54
CA GLY A 233 20.72 -24.05 -0.18
C GLY A 233 21.81 -22.98 -0.21
N ILE A 234 21.52 -21.79 0.30
CA ILE A 234 22.51 -20.78 0.61
C ILE A 234 22.83 -20.91 2.09
N ASN A 235 24.01 -21.44 2.38
CA ASN A 235 24.52 -21.53 3.74
C ASN A 235 25.32 -20.26 4.05
N SER A 236 24.93 -19.55 5.11
CA SER A 236 25.67 -18.43 5.66
C SER A 236 26.03 -18.72 7.13
N PRO A 237 27.02 -18.00 7.70
CA PRO A 237 27.34 -18.08 9.13
C PRO A 237 26.15 -17.76 10.05
N TRP A 238 25.12 -17.11 9.51
CA TRP A 238 23.92 -16.69 10.23
C TRP A 238 22.71 -17.60 9.98
N GLY A 239 22.90 -18.71 9.25
CA GLY A 239 21.86 -19.70 8.98
C GLY A 239 21.81 -20.14 7.51
N SER A 240 21.04 -21.20 7.27
CA SER A 240 20.82 -21.79 5.94
C SER A 240 19.46 -21.37 5.38
N VAL A 241 19.45 -20.78 4.18
CA VAL A 241 18.24 -20.42 3.45
C VAL A 241 18.21 -21.17 2.12
N SER A 242 17.26 -22.09 1.95
CA SER A 242 16.91 -22.61 0.63
C SER A 242 16.17 -21.54 -0.16
N VAL A 243 16.73 -21.17 -1.31
CA VAL A 243 16.16 -20.21 -2.26
C VAL A 243 15.78 -20.99 -3.53
N GLY A 244 14.57 -20.77 -4.02
CA GLY A 244 14.05 -21.42 -5.21
C GLY A 244 12.66 -20.90 -5.54
N ARG A 245 12.09 -21.36 -6.65
CA ARG A 245 10.72 -21.01 -7.05
C ARG A 245 9.75 -21.85 -6.21
N ALA A 246 8.79 -21.20 -5.56
CA ALA A 246 7.75 -21.90 -4.83
C ALA A 246 6.77 -22.48 -5.86
N ARG A 247 6.59 -23.81 -5.88
CA ARG A 247 5.61 -24.48 -6.74
C ARG A 247 4.24 -24.52 -6.07
N GLU A 248 4.25 -24.65 -4.76
CA GLU A 248 3.04 -24.70 -3.95
C GLU A 248 3.26 -24.00 -2.61
N ILE A 249 2.25 -23.27 -2.16
CA ILE A 249 2.25 -22.55 -0.89
C ILE A 249 0.95 -22.83 -0.16
N VAL A 250 1.03 -23.24 1.10
CA VAL A 250 -0.14 -23.43 1.97
C VAL A 250 -0.09 -22.41 3.09
N VAL A 251 -1.16 -21.64 3.24
CA VAL A 251 -1.39 -20.68 4.32
C VAL A 251 -2.50 -21.24 5.19
N PHE A 252 -2.29 -21.43 6.50
CA PHE A 252 -3.31 -22.04 7.36
C PHE A 252 -3.38 -21.36 8.73
N SER A 253 -4.59 -21.08 9.21
CA SER A 253 -4.83 -20.65 10.60
C SER A 253 -5.40 -21.80 11.41
N LYS A 254 -4.66 -22.20 12.46
CA LYS A 254 -5.10 -23.25 13.39
C LYS A 254 -6.33 -22.83 14.17
N LYS A 255 -6.38 -21.59 14.63
CA LYS A 255 -7.48 -21.05 15.42
C LYS A 255 -8.77 -20.97 14.60
N LYS A 256 -8.68 -20.62 13.31
CA LYS A 256 -9.84 -20.56 12.42
C LYS A 256 -10.20 -21.90 11.78
N GLY A 257 -9.28 -22.87 11.78
CA GLY A 257 -9.48 -24.17 11.13
C GLY A 257 -9.67 -24.04 9.61
N LYS A 258 -9.01 -23.06 8.99
CA LYS A 258 -9.10 -22.82 7.54
C LYS A 258 -7.85 -22.16 6.99
N GLY A 259 -7.69 -22.20 5.69
CA GLY A 259 -6.54 -21.65 4.99
C GLY A 259 -6.73 -21.55 3.50
N PHE A 260 -5.63 -21.34 2.80
CA PHE A 260 -5.54 -21.29 1.35
C PHE A 260 -4.40 -22.16 0.86
N ARG A 261 -4.62 -22.82 -0.26
CA ARG A 261 -3.62 -23.60 -0.98
C ARG A 261 -3.41 -22.98 -2.34
N LEU A 262 -2.18 -22.57 -2.62
CA LEU A 262 -1.79 -21.88 -3.84
C LEU A 262 -0.83 -22.78 -4.62
N ARG A 263 -1.10 -22.98 -5.91
CA ARG A 263 -0.29 -23.84 -6.78
C ARG A 263 0.04 -23.12 -8.07
N GLU A 264 1.28 -23.23 -8.49
CA GLU A 264 1.74 -22.71 -9.78
C GLU A 264 1.01 -23.41 -10.94
N GLY A 265 0.64 -22.63 -11.96
CA GLY A 265 0.02 -23.10 -13.19
C GLY A 265 1.05 -23.64 -14.17
N PHE A 266 0.71 -24.72 -14.87
CA PHE A 266 1.54 -25.35 -15.90
C PHE A 266 1.44 -24.63 -17.25
#